data_AF-A0A2W2BLD2-F1
#
_entry.id   AF-A0A2W2BLD2-F1
#
_cell.length_a   1.000
_cell.length_b   1.000
_cell.length_c   1.000
_cell.angle_alpha   90.00
_cell.angle_beta   90.00
_cell.angle_gamma   90.00
#
_symmetry.space_group_name_H-M   'P 1'
#
loop_
_entity.id
_entity.type
_entity.pdbx_description
1 polymer ?
#
loop_
_entity_poly.entity_id
_entity_poly.type
_entity_poly.pdbx_seq_one_letter_code
_entity_poly.pdbx_strand_id
1 'polypeptide(L)'
;MYDSAPADKPRFTISKGIGMVLLLALAGTFLFSAYTKLIAVEPFEWAFWDLGIHNSVAVSIIARLFIGLEAMIGLFLLAHIYLKQVTYPAVLTFLGVMIAYLLIIMARQGNTGSCGCFGDALPMKPLAAIGKNCILMAVTIVLMQIYTVKPYKGQEWFSAVIGMAGFVAPFVALPLSERAEPIDLNPLYMTNNETPHIELRSGKHIIAFMSLTCPHCKKAAKELEAIYTKYPQLPLYLVLNGLDGDEAPFFKETNAQNIPHNRFVGVEDFIKMAGRYVPAIYWVNNGIKERTVSYMDLSGPAMMRWANAK
;
A
#
# COMPACT_ATOMS: atom_id res chain seq x y z
N MET A 1 67.38 30.82 5.20
CA MET A 1 66.77 29.50 4.93
C MET A 1 65.28 29.72 4.85
N TYR A 2 64.74 29.75 3.63
CA TYR A 2 63.30 29.84 3.39
C TYR A 2 62.72 28.45 3.63
N ASP A 3 61.95 28.29 4.70
CA ASP A 3 61.20 27.07 4.95
C ASP A 3 59.86 27.19 4.20
N SER A 4 59.80 26.57 3.03
CA SER A 4 58.58 26.48 2.23
C SER A 4 57.62 25.49 2.90
N ALA A 5 56.58 26.01 3.55
CA ALA A 5 55.45 25.20 4.00
C ALA A 5 54.88 24.39 2.81
N PRO A 6 54.60 23.09 2.98
CA PRO A 6 53.99 22.31 1.91
C PRO A 6 52.57 22.82 1.66
N ALA A 7 52.30 23.17 0.41
CA ALA A 7 50.96 23.52 -0.06
C ALA A 7 49.99 22.37 0.23
N ASP A 8 49.03 22.63 1.12
CA ASP A 8 47.92 21.73 1.42
C ASP A 8 47.10 21.55 0.14
N LYS A 9 47.18 20.36 -0.46
CA LYS A 9 46.49 20.03 -1.72
C LYS A 9 44.98 20.07 -1.49
N PRO A 10 44.17 20.44 -2.51
CA PRO A 10 42.72 20.61 -2.40
C PRO A 10 42.02 19.25 -2.26
N ARG A 11 42.07 18.66 -1.07
CA ARG A 11 41.25 17.49 -0.69
C ARG A 11 39.79 17.90 -0.38
N PHE A 12 39.47 19.18 -0.54
CA PHE A 12 38.25 19.81 -0.03
C PHE A 12 36.99 19.70 -0.92
N THR A 13 37.06 19.08 -2.10
CA THR A 13 35.96 19.27 -3.09
C THR A 13 35.28 17.97 -3.58
N ILE A 14 36.02 16.88 -3.82
CA ILE A 14 35.47 15.69 -4.48
C ILE A 14 34.55 14.86 -3.55
N SER A 15 34.97 14.64 -2.29
CA SER A 15 34.19 13.87 -1.31
C SER A 15 32.85 14.54 -0.97
N LYS A 16 32.82 15.88 -0.94
CA LYS A 16 31.59 16.65 -0.68
C LYS A 16 30.63 16.62 -1.86
N GLY A 17 31.13 16.71 -3.10
CA GLY A 17 30.30 16.57 -4.29
C GLY A 17 29.65 15.18 -4.38
N ILE A 18 30.43 14.13 -4.16
CA ILE A 18 29.92 12.75 -4.10
C ILE A 18 28.89 12.59 -2.98
N GLY A 19 29.19 13.13 -1.78
CA GLY A 19 28.26 13.11 -0.65
C GLY A 19 26.93 13.79 -0.97
N MET A 20 26.94 14.93 -1.66
CA MET A 20 25.73 15.63 -2.09
C MET A 20 24.88 14.76 -3.03
N VAL A 21 25.51 14.15 -4.04
CA VAL A 21 24.81 13.29 -5.00
C VAL A 21 24.19 12.08 -4.30
N LEU A 22 24.95 11.42 -3.41
CA LEU A 22 24.47 10.27 -2.64
C LEU A 22 23.31 10.66 -1.70
N LEU A 23 23.40 11.82 -1.06
CA LEU A 23 22.34 12.33 -0.18
C LEU A 23 21.06 12.65 -0.96
N LEU A 24 21.17 13.29 -2.13
CA LEU A 24 20.02 13.57 -2.99
C LEU A 24 19.40 12.28 -3.55
N ALA A 25 20.21 11.30 -3.93
CA ALA A 25 19.72 9.99 -4.37
C ALA A 25 18.98 9.26 -3.23
N LEU A 26 19.52 9.30 -2.01
CA LEU A 26 18.89 8.75 -0.82
C LEU A 26 17.55 9.46 -0.52
N ALA A 27 17.54 10.80 -0.53
CA ALA A 27 16.34 11.61 -0.33
C ALA A 27 15.27 11.28 -1.38
N GLY A 28 15.66 11.26 -2.66
CA GLY A 28 14.79 10.92 -3.78
C GLY A 28 14.20 9.52 -3.64
N THR A 29 14.97 8.55 -3.15
CA THR A 29 14.48 7.18 -2.92
C THR A 29 13.37 7.12 -1.86
N PHE A 30 13.55 7.84 -0.75
CA PHE A 30 12.55 7.92 0.32
C PHE A 30 11.29 8.66 -0.13
N LEU A 31 11.44 9.80 -0.82
CA LEU A 31 10.30 10.56 -1.34
C LEU A 31 9.54 9.81 -2.42
N PHE A 32 10.24 9.13 -3.33
CA PHE A 32 9.63 8.28 -4.34
C PHE A 32 8.86 7.13 -3.70
N SER A 33 9.45 6.46 -2.69
CA SER A 33 8.77 5.42 -1.90
C SER A 33 7.49 5.91 -1.23
N ALA A 34 7.52 7.07 -0.58
CA ALA A 34 6.35 7.64 0.04
C ALA A 34 5.26 7.98 -0.99
N TYR A 35 5.65 8.60 -2.10
CA TYR A 35 4.73 8.99 -3.18
C TYR A 35 4.02 7.78 -3.80
N THR A 36 4.77 6.72 -4.15
CA THR A 36 4.19 5.55 -4.80
C THR A 36 3.28 4.75 -3.87
N LYS A 37 3.60 4.67 -2.58
CA LYS A 37 2.70 4.10 -1.56
C LYS A 37 1.47 4.97 -1.30
N LEU A 38 1.57 6.29 -1.46
CA LEU A 38 0.42 7.19 -1.29
C LEU A 38 -0.61 7.05 -2.43
N ILE A 39 -0.16 6.70 -3.64
CA ILE A 39 -1.07 6.42 -4.77
C ILE A 39 -1.77 5.07 -4.60
N ALA A 40 -1.11 4.13 -3.93
CA ALA A 40 -1.49 2.73 -3.82
C ALA A 40 -1.18 2.24 -2.41
N VAL A 41 -2.10 2.52 -1.48
CA VAL A 41 -1.88 2.23 -0.05
C VAL A 41 -2.21 0.78 0.29
N GLU A 42 -3.14 0.18 -0.46
CA GLU A 42 -3.71 -1.14 -0.23
C GLU A 42 -2.67 -2.27 -0.24
N PRO A 43 -1.72 -2.34 -1.21
CA PRO A 43 -0.66 -3.34 -1.18
C PRO A 43 0.21 -3.26 0.09
N PHE A 44 0.37 -2.05 0.63
CA PHE A 44 1.13 -1.83 1.85
C PHE A 44 0.31 -2.11 3.12
N GLU A 45 -1.02 -1.95 3.08
CA GLU A 45 -1.94 -2.35 4.15
C GLU A 45 -2.01 -3.88 4.31
N TRP A 46 -2.08 -4.65 3.22
CA TRP A 46 -2.08 -6.12 3.25
C TRP A 46 -0.86 -6.70 3.97
N ALA A 47 0.27 -6.02 3.80
CA ALA A 47 1.54 -6.31 4.44
C ALA A 47 1.44 -6.33 5.99
N PHE A 48 0.71 -5.40 6.60
CA PHE A 48 0.48 -5.37 8.05
C PHE A 48 -0.56 -6.40 8.51
N TRP A 49 -1.55 -6.69 7.68
CA TRP A 49 -2.53 -7.73 7.98
C TRP A 49 -1.86 -9.10 8.07
N ASP A 50 -0.95 -9.41 7.15
CA ASP A 50 -0.20 -10.67 7.13
C ASP A 50 0.75 -10.83 8.32
N LEU A 51 1.06 -9.74 9.05
CA LEU A 51 1.76 -9.81 10.34
C LEU A 51 0.85 -10.30 11.48
N GLY A 52 -0.47 -10.24 11.31
CA GLY A 52 -1.47 -10.60 12.32
C GLY A 52 -2.20 -9.42 12.93
N ILE A 53 -2.10 -8.22 12.34
CA ILE A 53 -2.88 -7.06 12.78
C ILE A 53 -4.26 -7.14 12.13
N HIS A 54 -5.24 -7.66 12.88
CA HIS A 54 -6.59 -7.93 12.38
C HIS A 54 -7.60 -6.79 12.59
N ASN A 55 -7.13 -5.54 12.57
CA ASN A 55 -7.99 -4.35 12.71
C ASN A 55 -7.67 -3.40 11.56
N SER A 56 -8.61 -3.23 10.63
CA SER A 56 -8.36 -2.45 9.41
C SER A 56 -8.15 -0.97 9.66
N VAL A 57 -8.82 -0.38 10.67
CA VAL A 57 -8.55 1.01 11.06
C VAL A 57 -7.10 1.13 11.56
N ALA A 58 -6.65 0.19 12.38
CA ALA A 58 -5.27 0.17 12.87
C ALA A 58 -4.27 -0.02 11.72
N VAL A 59 -4.51 -0.97 10.81
CA VAL A 59 -3.68 -1.20 9.62
C VAL A 59 -3.59 0.06 8.76
N SER A 60 -4.73 0.71 8.52
CA SER A 60 -4.84 1.92 7.71
C SER A 60 -4.08 3.11 8.32
N ILE A 61 -4.16 3.27 9.65
CA ILE A 61 -3.40 4.27 10.40
C ILE A 61 -1.91 3.95 10.34
N ILE A 62 -1.51 2.71 10.64
CA ILE A 62 -0.09 2.30 10.65
C ILE A 62 0.54 2.50 9.26
N ALA A 63 -0.14 2.10 8.19
CA ALA A 63 0.33 2.31 6.82
C ALA A 63 0.61 3.79 6.54
N ARG A 64 -0.33 4.68 6.90
CA ARG A 64 -0.17 6.14 6.74
C ARG A 64 0.94 6.72 7.60
N LEU A 65 1.13 6.22 8.82
CA LEU A 65 2.26 6.62 9.68
C LEU A 65 3.60 6.26 9.05
N PHE A 66 3.74 5.05 8.51
CA PHE A 66 4.98 4.62 7.84
C PHE A 66 5.25 5.44 6.57
N ILE A 67 4.23 5.71 5.74
CA ILE A 67 4.36 6.58 4.57
C ILE A 67 4.75 8.00 4.99
N GLY A 68 4.16 8.53 6.05
CA GLY A 68 4.47 9.86 6.59
C GLY A 68 5.89 9.95 7.15
N LEU A 69 6.38 8.90 7.81
CA LEU A 69 7.78 8.82 8.25
C LEU A 69 8.75 8.79 7.07
N GLU A 70 8.45 8.03 6.00
CA GLU A 70 9.28 8.01 4.79
C GLU A 70 9.34 9.39 4.13
N ALA A 71 8.19 10.07 4.00
CA ALA A 71 8.12 11.42 3.45
C ALA A 71 8.91 12.41 4.30
N MET A 72 8.71 12.40 5.62
CA MET A 72 9.43 13.26 6.57
C MET A 72 10.95 13.06 6.48
N ILE A 73 11.42 11.81 6.51
CA ILE A 73 12.84 11.48 6.39
C ILE A 73 13.40 11.97 5.04
N GLY A 74 12.68 11.73 3.94
CA GLY A 74 13.07 12.19 2.61
C GLY A 74 13.19 13.72 2.53
N LEU A 75 12.23 14.46 3.11
CA LEU A 75 12.26 15.93 3.18
C LEU A 75 13.40 16.44 4.06
N PHE A 76 13.67 15.77 5.19
CA PHE A 76 14.79 16.13 6.07
C PHE A 76 16.14 15.92 5.38
N LEU A 77 16.30 14.82 4.64
CA LEU A 77 17.49 14.60 3.82
C LEU A 77 17.62 15.69 2.76
N LEU A 78 16.56 15.96 1.99
CA LEU A 78 16.54 16.98 0.93
C LEU A 78 16.89 18.38 1.47
N ALA A 79 16.35 18.75 2.62
CA ALA A 79 16.57 20.03 3.28
C ALA A 79 17.83 20.08 4.17
N HIS A 80 18.64 19.02 4.18
CA HIS A 80 19.89 18.93 4.94
C HIS A 80 19.69 19.13 6.45
N ILE A 81 18.59 18.58 6.98
CA ILE A 81 18.15 18.84 8.35
C ILE A 81 18.87 17.93 9.34
N TYR A 82 19.54 18.49 10.36
CA TYR A 82 20.21 17.78 11.47
C TYR A 82 20.79 16.40 11.09
N LEU A 83 21.57 16.37 10.00
CA LEU A 83 21.90 15.12 9.31
C LEU A 83 22.52 14.08 10.25
N LYS A 84 23.55 14.45 11.01
CA LYS A 84 24.27 13.51 11.87
C LYS A 84 23.53 13.18 13.17
N GLN A 85 22.80 14.15 13.73
CA GLN A 85 22.16 14.03 15.04
C GLN A 85 20.79 13.33 14.96
N VAL A 86 20.03 13.57 13.90
CA VAL A 86 18.63 13.14 13.81
C VAL A 86 18.39 12.33 12.54
N THR A 87 18.67 12.89 11.36
CA THR A 87 18.16 12.33 10.10
C THR A 87 18.85 11.03 9.69
N TYR A 88 20.19 10.93 9.74
CA TYR A 88 20.88 9.67 9.44
C TYR A 88 20.53 8.57 10.45
N PRO A 89 20.54 8.80 11.78
CA PRO A 89 20.01 7.81 12.73
C PRO A 89 18.57 7.39 12.41
N ALA A 90 17.67 8.33 12.07
CA ALA A 90 16.29 8.02 11.71
C ALA A 90 16.19 7.15 10.44
N VAL A 91 17.01 7.42 9.41
CA VAL A 91 17.12 6.58 8.21
C VAL A 91 17.54 5.15 8.59
N LEU A 92 18.60 5.00 9.39
CA LEU A 92 19.10 3.69 9.81
C LEU A 92 18.06 2.91 10.62
N THR A 93 17.39 3.58 11.57
CA THR A 93 16.31 2.98 12.38
C THR A 93 15.15 2.55 11.49
N PHE A 94 14.69 3.42 10.59
CA PHE A 94 13.57 3.11 9.70
C PHE A 94 13.89 1.92 8.79
N LEU A 95 15.06 1.93 8.13
CA LEU A 95 15.49 0.82 7.29
C LEU A 95 15.66 -0.48 8.10
N GLY A 96 16.19 -0.40 9.32
CA GLY A 96 16.32 -1.55 10.22
C GLY A 96 14.96 -2.16 10.57
N VAL A 97 13.97 -1.35 10.92
CA VAL A 97 12.59 -1.80 11.18
C VAL A 97 11.99 -2.46 9.92
N MET A 98 12.16 -1.85 8.74
CA MET A 98 11.68 -2.41 7.48
C MET A 98 12.36 -3.73 7.12
N ILE A 99 13.66 -3.87 7.36
CA ILE A 99 14.38 -5.14 7.15
C ILE A 99 13.85 -6.21 8.12
N ALA A 100 13.70 -5.90 9.41
CA ALA A 100 13.16 -6.84 10.39
C ALA A 100 11.77 -7.34 10.00
N TYR A 101 10.91 -6.42 9.56
CA TYR A 101 9.60 -6.74 9.01
C TYR A 101 9.68 -7.69 7.80
N LEU A 102 10.52 -7.38 6.80
CA LEU A 102 10.68 -8.21 5.60
C LEU A 102 11.22 -9.61 5.94
N LEU A 103 12.09 -9.73 6.94
CA LEU A 103 12.59 -11.02 7.44
C LEU A 103 11.46 -11.85 8.05
N ILE A 104 10.54 -11.24 8.80
CA ILE A 104 9.36 -11.92 9.37
C ILE A 104 8.45 -12.43 8.25
N ILE A 105 8.18 -11.62 7.23
CA ILE A 105 7.39 -12.06 6.07
C ILE A 105 8.08 -13.20 5.35
N MET A 106 9.38 -13.08 5.10
CA MET A 106 10.14 -14.12 4.40
C MET A 106 10.16 -15.45 5.18
N ALA A 107 10.15 -15.40 6.52
CA ALA A 107 10.04 -16.58 7.36
C ALA A 107 8.64 -17.24 7.29
N ARG A 108 7.57 -16.46 7.06
CA ARG A 108 6.19 -16.97 7.02
C ARG A 108 5.72 -17.39 5.62
N GLN A 109 6.11 -16.65 4.59
CA GLN A 109 5.59 -16.76 3.22
C GLN A 109 6.67 -17.10 2.18
N GLY A 110 7.94 -17.17 2.60
CA GLY A 110 9.07 -17.34 1.69
C GLY A 110 9.34 -16.09 0.85
N ASN A 111 10.10 -16.26 -0.24
CA ASN A 111 10.46 -15.18 -1.17
C ASN A 111 9.45 -15.06 -2.34
N THR A 112 8.16 -15.07 -2.01
CA THR A 112 7.06 -15.01 -2.98
C THR A 112 6.24 -13.74 -2.77
N GLY A 113 5.53 -13.29 -3.80
CA GLY A 113 4.72 -12.06 -3.75
C GLY A 113 5.51 -10.74 -3.81
N SER A 114 4.79 -9.62 -3.70
CA SER A 114 5.33 -8.27 -3.61
C SER A 114 5.23 -7.77 -2.17
N CYS A 115 6.31 -7.19 -1.65
CA CYS A 115 6.36 -6.70 -0.27
C CYS A 115 5.75 -5.31 -0.05
N GLY A 116 5.29 -4.63 -1.12
CA GLY A 116 4.67 -3.29 -1.05
C GLY A 116 5.62 -2.15 -0.71
N CYS A 117 6.93 -2.37 -0.59
CA CYS A 117 7.89 -1.34 -0.15
C CYS A 117 8.03 -0.12 -1.07
N PHE A 118 7.62 -0.18 -2.34
CA PHE A 118 7.51 0.99 -3.23
C PHE A 118 6.10 1.08 -3.84
N GLY A 119 5.10 0.56 -3.14
CA GLY A 119 3.77 0.36 -3.72
C GLY A 119 3.85 -0.46 -5.00
N ASP A 120 3.02 -0.09 -5.98
CA ASP A 120 2.90 -0.77 -7.27
C ASP A 120 3.91 -0.33 -8.33
N ALA A 121 4.59 0.80 -8.13
CA ALA A 121 5.49 1.33 -9.13
C ALA A 121 6.68 0.39 -9.41
N LEU A 122 7.14 -0.32 -8.38
CA LEU A 122 8.24 -1.28 -8.46
C LEU A 122 7.94 -2.51 -7.61
N PRO A 123 7.16 -3.48 -8.14
CA PRO A 123 6.87 -4.72 -7.43
C PRO A 123 8.15 -5.51 -7.26
N MET A 124 8.52 -5.80 -6.01
CA MET A 124 9.75 -6.49 -5.68
C MET A 124 9.54 -7.57 -4.63
N LYS A 125 10.25 -8.67 -4.81
CA LYS A 125 10.27 -9.79 -3.87
C LYS A 125 10.93 -9.37 -2.54
N PRO A 126 10.58 -10.00 -1.40
CA PRO A 126 11.13 -9.66 -0.10
C PRO A 126 12.66 -9.61 -0.06
N LEU A 127 13.37 -10.57 -0.67
CA LEU A 127 14.83 -10.60 -0.65
C LEU A 127 15.46 -9.41 -1.38
N ALA A 128 14.88 -8.99 -2.51
CA ALA A 128 15.35 -7.82 -3.25
C ALA A 128 15.14 -6.53 -2.45
N ALA A 129 14.02 -6.43 -1.73
CA ALA A 129 13.73 -5.28 -0.86
C ALA A 129 14.69 -5.22 0.34
N ILE A 130 15.02 -6.35 0.97
CA ILE A 130 16.05 -6.43 2.02
C ILE A 130 17.39 -5.95 1.47
N GLY A 131 17.82 -6.47 0.31
CA GLY A 131 19.08 -6.07 -0.33
C GLY A 131 19.15 -4.56 -0.58
N LYS A 132 18.08 -3.97 -1.12
CA LYS A 132 17.97 -2.51 -1.30
C LYS A 132 18.15 -1.77 0.02
N ASN A 133 17.43 -2.17 1.07
CA ASN A 133 17.49 -1.49 2.35
C ASN A 133 18.89 -1.60 2.99
N CYS A 134 19.59 -2.73 2.83
CA CYS A 134 20.98 -2.87 3.25
C CYS A 134 21.92 -1.93 2.47
N ILE A 135 21.74 -1.77 1.16
CA ILE A 135 22.51 -0.81 0.35
C ILE A 135 22.26 0.62 0.82
N LEU A 136 21.01 1.02 1.01
CA LEU A 136 20.67 2.35 1.53
C LEU A 136 21.25 2.60 2.93
N MET A 137 21.27 1.57 3.78
CA MET A 137 21.88 1.62 5.11
C MET A 137 23.40 1.85 5.00
N ALA A 138 24.08 1.12 4.12
CA ALA A 138 25.52 1.30 3.86
C ALA A 138 25.84 2.70 3.30
N VAL A 139 25.05 3.19 2.34
CA VAL A 139 25.17 4.56 1.79
C VAL A 139 25.00 5.59 2.90
N THR A 140 24.05 5.39 3.80
CA THR A 140 23.82 6.29 4.94
C THR A 140 25.02 6.31 5.90
N ILE A 141 25.61 5.16 6.20
CA ILE A 141 26.83 5.07 7.03
C ILE A 141 28.00 5.80 6.37
N VAL A 142 28.17 5.66 5.06
CA VAL A 142 29.21 6.41 4.31
C VAL A 142 28.93 7.91 4.38
N LEU A 143 27.69 8.34 4.15
CA LEU A 143 27.28 9.74 4.24
C LEU A 143 27.54 10.37 5.61
N MET A 144 27.37 9.61 6.70
CA MET A 144 27.71 10.07 8.06
C MET A 144 29.19 10.45 8.21
N GLN A 145 30.08 9.88 7.39
CA GLN A 145 31.51 10.14 7.41
C GLN A 145 31.91 11.25 6.43
N ILE A 146 31.37 11.24 5.21
CA ILE A 146 31.84 12.12 4.12
C ILE A 146 31.04 13.41 3.97
N TYR A 147 29.79 13.44 4.43
CA TYR A 147 28.87 14.54 4.21
C TYR A 147 28.20 14.97 5.53
N THR A 148 28.90 15.86 6.24
CA THR A 148 28.40 16.49 7.46
C THR A 148 28.23 17.98 7.22
N VAL A 149 27.04 18.48 7.54
CA VAL A 149 26.69 19.91 7.42
C VAL A 149 26.29 20.40 8.80
N LYS A 150 26.79 21.58 9.18
CA LYS A 150 26.40 22.20 10.45
C LYS A 150 24.97 22.73 10.34
N PRO A 151 24.20 22.70 11.44
CA PRO A 151 22.89 23.32 11.45
C PRO A 151 22.93 24.81 11.08
N TYR A 152 21.93 25.30 10.35
CA TYR A 152 21.74 26.70 10.01
C TYR A 152 20.72 27.39 10.95
N LYS A 153 20.73 28.73 10.98
CA LYS A 153 19.86 29.52 11.86
C LYS A 153 18.38 29.35 11.46
N GLY A 154 17.51 29.09 12.44
CA GLY A 154 16.06 28.90 12.21
C GLY A 154 15.66 27.49 11.74
N GLN A 155 16.61 26.57 11.69
CA GLN A 155 16.38 25.20 11.26
C GLN A 155 15.41 24.42 12.15
N GLU A 156 15.32 24.74 13.45
CA GLU A 156 14.35 24.11 14.37
C GLU A 156 12.91 24.32 13.88
N TRP A 157 12.53 25.58 13.66
CA TRP A 157 11.20 25.93 13.17
C TRP A 157 10.94 25.37 11.77
N PHE A 158 11.93 25.48 10.88
CA PHE A 158 11.82 24.93 9.53
C PHE A 158 11.62 23.41 9.54
N SER A 159 12.35 22.69 10.41
CA SER A 159 12.23 21.25 10.58
C SER A 159 10.88 20.83 11.14
N ALA A 160 10.32 21.61 12.08
CA ALA A 160 8.99 21.37 12.61
C ALA A 160 7.92 21.49 11.52
N VAL A 161 7.98 22.56 10.71
CA VAL A 161 6.99 22.81 9.65
C VAL A 161 7.07 21.74 8.56
N ILE A 162 8.25 21.49 8.00
CA ILE A 162 8.41 20.54 6.90
C ILE A 162 8.20 19.10 7.36
N GLY A 163 8.60 18.78 8.60
CA GLY A 163 8.40 17.48 9.20
C GLY A 163 6.92 17.18 9.47
N MET A 164 6.21 18.15 10.05
CA MET A 164 4.76 18.05 10.24
C MET A 164 4.03 17.91 8.91
N ALA A 165 4.40 18.72 7.91
CA ALA A 165 3.79 18.64 6.58
C ALA A 165 4.00 17.25 5.94
N GLY A 166 5.22 16.72 5.96
CA GLY A 166 5.53 15.39 5.43
C GLY A 166 4.80 14.27 6.17
N PHE A 167 4.71 14.36 7.49
CA PHE A 167 4.09 13.34 8.33
C PHE A 167 2.55 13.33 8.24
N VAL A 168 1.92 14.51 8.14
CA VAL A 168 0.46 14.66 8.09
C VAL A 168 -0.10 14.47 6.68
N ALA A 169 0.70 14.73 5.63
CA ALA A 169 0.26 14.66 4.23
C ALA A 169 -0.52 13.38 3.87
N PRO A 170 -0.11 12.16 4.28
CA PRO A 170 -0.86 10.94 3.94
C PRO A 170 -2.29 10.91 4.48
N PHE A 171 -2.52 11.48 5.67
CA PHE A 171 -3.84 11.51 6.30
C PHE A 171 -4.79 12.51 5.65
N VAL A 172 -4.24 13.58 5.06
CA VAL A 172 -5.01 14.58 4.31
C VAL A 172 -5.32 14.08 2.91
N ALA A 173 -4.33 13.47 2.24
CA ALA A 173 -4.47 12.96 0.89
C ALA A 173 -5.38 11.72 0.81
N LEU A 174 -5.32 10.84 1.81
CA LEU A 174 -6.13 9.63 1.92
C LEU A 174 -6.93 9.63 3.24
N PRO A 175 -8.03 10.40 3.31
CA PRO A 175 -8.84 10.47 4.51
C PRO A 175 -9.38 9.08 4.88
N LEU A 176 -9.46 8.80 6.18
CA LEU A 176 -9.99 7.54 6.71
C LEU A 176 -11.52 7.38 6.50
N SER A 177 -12.21 8.44 6.08
CA SER A 177 -13.65 8.43 5.89
C SER A 177 -14.00 8.00 4.46
N GLU A 178 -14.70 6.88 4.35
CA GLU A 178 -15.38 6.50 3.11
C GLU A 178 -16.46 7.54 2.80
N ARG A 179 -16.34 8.19 1.63
CA ARG A 179 -17.43 9.00 1.08
C ARG A 179 -18.27 8.09 0.19
N ALA A 180 -19.59 8.28 0.26
CA ALA A 180 -20.49 7.63 -0.68
C ALA A 180 -20.22 8.17 -2.08
N GLU A 181 -20.00 7.28 -3.04
CA GLU A 181 -19.64 7.63 -4.41
C GLU A 181 -20.49 6.81 -5.40
N PRO A 182 -20.89 7.36 -6.56
CA PRO A 182 -21.56 6.58 -7.59
C PRO A 182 -20.62 5.52 -8.16
N ILE A 183 -21.15 4.32 -8.43
CA ILE A 183 -20.46 3.24 -9.11
C ILE A 183 -21.18 2.92 -10.43
N ASP A 184 -20.44 2.89 -11.53
CA ASP A 184 -20.99 2.55 -12.84
C ASP A 184 -21.00 1.03 -13.04
N LEU A 185 -22.14 0.40 -12.79
CA LEU A 185 -22.32 -1.05 -12.97
C LEU A 185 -22.88 -1.42 -14.35
N ASN A 186 -23.08 -0.46 -15.26
CA ASN A 186 -23.58 -0.74 -16.61
C ASN A 186 -22.71 -1.74 -17.40
N PRO A 187 -21.37 -1.76 -17.27
CA PRO A 187 -20.56 -2.72 -18.01
C PRO A 187 -20.94 -4.18 -17.73
N LEU A 188 -21.46 -4.51 -16.55
CA LEU A 188 -21.94 -5.88 -16.22
C LEU A 188 -23.07 -6.36 -17.14
N TYR A 189 -23.80 -5.44 -17.76
CA TYR A 189 -24.97 -5.73 -18.59
C TYR A 189 -24.72 -5.46 -20.09
N MET A 190 -23.49 -5.10 -20.46
CA MET A 190 -23.10 -4.85 -21.85
C MET A 190 -22.43 -6.11 -22.45
N THR A 191 -22.67 -6.32 -23.75
CA THR A 191 -22.42 -7.57 -24.51
C THR A 191 -20.99 -8.14 -24.43
N ASN A 192 -20.90 -9.48 -24.55
CA ASN A 192 -19.73 -10.40 -24.51
C ASN A 192 -19.42 -11.09 -23.17
N ASN A 193 -20.18 -10.81 -22.11
CA ASN A 193 -20.01 -11.40 -20.78
C ASN A 193 -21.23 -12.19 -20.32
N GLU A 194 -21.02 -13.07 -19.34
CA GLU A 194 -22.13 -13.63 -18.57
C GLU A 194 -22.82 -12.49 -17.82
N THR A 195 -24.04 -12.17 -18.21
CA THR A 195 -24.83 -11.12 -17.57
C THR A 195 -25.35 -11.59 -16.23
N PRO A 196 -25.25 -10.78 -15.16
CA PRO A 196 -25.87 -11.10 -13.89
C PRO A 196 -27.35 -11.40 -14.02
N HIS A 197 -27.81 -12.46 -13.36
CA HIS A 197 -29.23 -12.82 -13.31
C HIS A 197 -30.07 -11.91 -12.41
N ILE A 198 -29.42 -11.00 -11.67
CA ILE A 198 -30.06 -10.02 -10.77
C ILE A 198 -29.69 -8.60 -11.19
N GLU A 199 -30.58 -7.63 -10.90
CA GLU A 199 -30.33 -6.21 -11.16
C GLU A 199 -29.53 -5.58 -10.00
N LEU A 200 -28.24 -5.33 -10.23
CA LEU A 200 -27.27 -4.82 -9.26
C LEU A 200 -27.23 -3.29 -9.21
N ARG A 201 -27.81 -2.60 -10.20
CA ARG A 201 -27.85 -1.12 -10.24
C ARG A 201 -28.91 -0.53 -9.31
N SER A 202 -29.91 -1.33 -8.92
CA SER A 202 -31.01 -0.93 -8.04
C SER A 202 -31.09 -1.82 -6.80
N GLY A 203 -31.47 -1.24 -5.66
CA GLY A 203 -31.54 -1.96 -4.39
C GLY A 203 -30.18 -2.01 -3.66
N LYS A 204 -30.14 -2.77 -2.57
CA LYS A 204 -28.95 -2.97 -1.74
C LYS A 204 -28.24 -4.26 -2.10
N HIS A 205 -26.98 -4.15 -2.50
CA HIS A 205 -26.14 -5.28 -2.88
C HIS A 205 -24.77 -5.18 -2.24
N ILE A 206 -24.20 -6.32 -1.87
CA ILE A 206 -22.80 -6.46 -1.50
C ILE A 206 -22.12 -7.09 -2.69
N ILE A 207 -21.34 -6.30 -3.43
CA ILE A 207 -20.72 -6.74 -4.68
C ILE A 207 -19.23 -6.92 -4.44
N ALA A 208 -18.73 -8.12 -4.66
CA ALA A 208 -17.32 -8.46 -4.49
C ALA A 208 -16.66 -8.71 -5.85
N PHE A 209 -15.81 -7.78 -6.28
CA PHE A 209 -15.00 -7.90 -7.48
C PHE A 209 -13.72 -8.65 -7.16
N MET A 210 -13.48 -9.75 -7.87
CA MET A 210 -12.39 -10.68 -7.57
C MET A 210 -11.71 -11.17 -8.83
N SER A 211 -10.42 -11.48 -8.70
CA SER A 211 -9.67 -12.24 -9.71
C SER A 211 -9.58 -13.71 -9.32
N LEU A 212 -9.80 -14.59 -10.29
CA LEU A 212 -9.79 -16.05 -10.11
C LEU A 212 -8.41 -16.60 -9.67
N THR A 213 -7.34 -15.87 -9.95
CA THR A 213 -5.97 -16.30 -9.64
C THR A 213 -5.36 -15.57 -8.43
N CYS A 214 -6.00 -14.50 -7.93
CA CYS A 214 -5.46 -13.69 -6.84
C CYS A 214 -5.56 -14.41 -5.48
N PRO A 215 -4.46 -14.57 -4.72
CA PRO A 215 -4.48 -15.20 -3.39
C PRO A 215 -5.39 -14.50 -2.37
N HIS A 216 -5.42 -13.16 -2.38
CA HIS A 216 -6.30 -12.40 -1.48
C HIS A 216 -7.77 -12.55 -1.87
N CYS A 217 -8.08 -12.68 -3.17
CA CYS A 217 -9.44 -12.98 -3.63
C CYS A 217 -9.89 -14.37 -3.18
N LYS A 218 -9.02 -15.38 -3.25
CA LYS A 218 -9.31 -16.73 -2.75
C LYS A 218 -9.57 -16.75 -1.24
N LYS A 219 -8.80 -15.97 -0.46
CA LYS A 219 -9.05 -15.79 0.98
C LYS A 219 -10.40 -15.10 1.23
N ALA A 220 -10.70 -14.02 0.49
CA ALA A 220 -11.96 -13.30 0.59
C ALA A 220 -13.18 -14.16 0.24
N ALA A 221 -13.09 -14.95 -0.83
CA ALA A 221 -14.16 -15.84 -1.26
C ALA A 221 -14.47 -16.92 -0.23
N LYS A 222 -13.45 -17.48 0.45
CA LYS A 222 -13.64 -18.42 1.57
C LYS A 222 -14.39 -17.78 2.73
N GLU A 223 -14.02 -16.55 3.11
CA GLU A 223 -14.69 -15.82 4.19
C GLU A 223 -16.15 -15.51 3.83
N LEU A 224 -16.38 -15.04 2.60
CA LEU A 224 -17.71 -14.76 2.07
C LEU A 224 -18.58 -16.03 1.97
N GLU A 225 -18.01 -17.16 1.58
CA GLU A 225 -18.70 -18.46 1.57
C GLU A 225 -19.14 -18.85 2.98
N ALA A 226 -18.24 -18.79 3.96
CA ALA A 226 -18.56 -19.14 5.34
C ALA A 226 -19.69 -18.25 5.91
N ILE A 227 -19.68 -16.97 5.56
CA ILE A 227 -20.75 -16.02 5.92
C ILE A 227 -22.05 -16.35 5.18
N TYR A 228 -22.00 -16.56 3.87
CA TYR A 228 -23.17 -16.81 3.04
C TYR A 228 -23.87 -18.12 3.41
N THR A 229 -23.11 -19.16 3.75
CA THR A 229 -23.63 -20.44 4.26
C THR A 229 -24.45 -20.24 5.54
N LYS A 230 -24.12 -19.24 6.37
CA LYS A 230 -24.87 -18.89 7.59
C LYS A 230 -26.00 -17.89 7.34
N TYR A 231 -25.86 -17.03 6.35
CA TYR A 231 -26.80 -15.95 6.01
C TYR A 231 -27.11 -15.95 4.49
N PRO A 232 -27.79 -16.98 3.97
CA PRO A 232 -28.02 -17.16 2.53
C PRO A 232 -28.92 -16.09 1.91
N GLN A 233 -29.62 -15.31 2.73
CA GLN A 233 -30.45 -14.18 2.31
C GLN A 233 -29.68 -12.88 2.08
N LEU A 234 -28.37 -12.84 2.35
CA LEU A 234 -27.55 -11.67 2.07
C LEU A 234 -27.60 -11.34 0.57
N PRO A 235 -27.75 -10.06 0.18
CA PRO A 235 -27.71 -9.66 -1.22
C PRO A 235 -26.26 -9.63 -1.72
N LEU A 236 -25.56 -10.75 -1.59
CA LEU A 236 -24.15 -10.91 -1.94
C LEU A 236 -24.02 -11.38 -3.39
N TYR A 237 -23.11 -10.76 -4.13
CA TYR A 237 -22.84 -11.10 -5.52
C TYR A 237 -21.35 -11.03 -5.84
N LEU A 238 -20.81 -12.03 -6.54
CA LEU A 238 -19.40 -12.05 -6.95
C LEU A 238 -19.26 -11.72 -8.44
N VAL A 239 -18.38 -10.76 -8.75
CA VAL A 239 -17.97 -10.47 -10.14
C VAL A 239 -16.56 -10.99 -10.31
N LEU A 240 -16.41 -12.05 -11.11
CA LEU A 240 -15.14 -12.79 -11.23
C LEU A 240 -14.44 -12.48 -12.54
N ASN A 241 -13.16 -12.09 -12.48
CA ASN A 241 -12.33 -11.87 -13.66
C ASN A 241 -11.17 -12.88 -13.73
N GLY A 242 -10.96 -13.46 -14.92
CA GLY A 242 -9.87 -14.40 -15.19
C GLY A 242 -10.13 -15.19 -16.48
N LEU A 243 -9.25 -16.16 -16.78
CA LEU A 243 -9.38 -17.00 -17.97
C LEU A 243 -10.43 -18.12 -17.73
N ASP A 244 -10.98 -18.68 -18.81
CA ASP A 244 -12.03 -19.72 -18.73
C ASP A 244 -11.59 -20.93 -17.87
N GLY A 245 -10.31 -21.26 -17.88
CA GLY A 245 -9.76 -22.38 -17.10
C GLY A 245 -9.57 -22.10 -15.60
N ASP A 246 -9.69 -20.85 -15.14
CA ASP A 246 -9.35 -20.46 -13.77
C ASP A 246 -10.53 -20.63 -12.78
N GLU A 247 -11.77 -20.73 -13.27
CA GLU A 247 -12.96 -20.83 -12.42
C GLU A 247 -13.01 -22.13 -11.62
N ALA A 248 -12.87 -23.27 -12.30
CA ALA A 248 -12.94 -24.58 -11.63
C ALA A 248 -11.87 -24.71 -10.52
N PRO A 249 -10.59 -24.33 -10.73
CA PRO A 249 -9.61 -24.25 -9.65
C PRO A 249 -10.00 -23.30 -8.52
N PHE A 250 -10.54 -22.12 -8.84
CA PHE A 250 -10.96 -21.13 -7.83
C PHE A 250 -12.08 -21.68 -6.94
N PHE A 251 -13.14 -22.23 -7.53
CA PHE A 251 -14.26 -22.79 -6.76
C PHE A 251 -13.88 -24.04 -6.00
N LYS A 252 -13.04 -24.91 -6.58
CA LYS A 252 -12.50 -26.08 -5.86
C LYS A 252 -11.73 -25.68 -4.61
N GLU A 253 -11.03 -24.55 -4.65
CA GLU A 253 -10.27 -24.07 -3.49
C GLU A 253 -11.16 -23.32 -2.47
N THR A 254 -12.14 -22.55 -2.94
CA THR A 254 -12.89 -21.59 -2.12
C THR A 254 -14.26 -22.06 -1.67
N ASN A 255 -14.84 -23.06 -2.34
CA ASN A 255 -16.25 -23.52 -2.21
C ASN A 255 -17.31 -22.43 -2.47
N ALA A 256 -16.93 -21.31 -3.10
CA ALA A 256 -17.79 -20.13 -3.26
C ALA A 256 -18.83 -20.24 -4.40
N GLN A 257 -18.96 -21.39 -5.06
CA GLN A 257 -19.86 -21.58 -6.22
C GLN A 257 -21.35 -21.39 -5.91
N ASN A 258 -21.74 -21.50 -4.63
CA ASN A 258 -23.13 -21.32 -4.20
C ASN A 258 -23.51 -19.84 -4.02
N ILE A 259 -22.53 -18.93 -4.00
CA ILE A 259 -22.80 -17.49 -3.99
C ILE A 259 -23.17 -17.06 -5.41
N PRO A 260 -24.23 -16.26 -5.61
CA PRO A 260 -24.54 -15.68 -6.91
C PRO A 260 -23.32 -14.99 -7.53
N HIS A 261 -22.99 -15.34 -8.77
CA HIS A 261 -21.80 -14.81 -9.44
C HIS A 261 -21.98 -14.75 -10.95
N ASN A 262 -21.08 -14.04 -11.61
CA ASN A 262 -20.85 -14.13 -13.04
C ASN A 262 -19.36 -14.01 -13.34
N ARG A 263 -18.95 -14.54 -14.48
CA ARG A 263 -17.66 -14.18 -15.06
C ARG A 263 -17.74 -12.93 -15.92
N PHE A 264 -16.76 -12.06 -15.71
CA PHE A 264 -16.60 -10.81 -16.44
C PHE A 264 -15.28 -10.82 -17.24
N VAL A 265 -15.40 -10.71 -18.56
CA VAL A 265 -14.31 -10.58 -19.53
C VAL A 265 -14.18 -9.12 -19.95
N GLY A 266 -12.99 -8.54 -19.77
CA GLY A 266 -12.72 -7.13 -20.07
C GLY A 266 -12.03 -6.43 -18.91
N VAL A 267 -10.69 -6.41 -18.92
CA VAL A 267 -9.90 -5.89 -17.80
C VAL A 267 -10.13 -4.39 -17.58
N GLU A 268 -10.30 -3.59 -18.63
CA GLU A 268 -10.48 -2.15 -18.50
C GLU A 268 -11.77 -1.79 -17.77
N ASP A 269 -12.90 -2.36 -18.21
CA ASP A 269 -14.19 -2.09 -17.57
C ASP A 269 -14.29 -2.75 -16.20
N PHE A 270 -13.62 -3.89 -16.00
CA PHE A 270 -13.50 -4.49 -14.67
C PHE A 270 -12.77 -3.55 -13.71
N ILE A 271 -11.65 -2.96 -14.11
CA ILE A 271 -10.90 -2.00 -13.27
C ILE A 271 -11.70 -0.72 -13.02
N LYS A 272 -12.50 -0.25 -13.99
CA LYS A 272 -13.38 0.91 -13.78
C LYS A 272 -14.41 0.65 -12.67
N MET A 273 -14.92 -0.58 -12.58
CA MET A 273 -15.88 -0.97 -11.55
C MET A 273 -15.21 -1.33 -10.23
N ALA A 274 -14.22 -2.23 -10.26
CA ALA A 274 -13.55 -2.82 -9.10
C ALA A 274 -12.47 -1.92 -8.47
N GLY A 275 -12.07 -0.86 -9.16
CA GLY A 275 -10.83 -0.13 -8.83
C GLY A 275 -9.57 -0.90 -9.23
N ARG A 276 -8.42 -0.38 -8.81
CA ARG A 276 -7.10 -0.93 -9.19
C ARG A 276 -6.73 -2.23 -8.47
N TYR A 277 -7.36 -2.50 -7.32
CA TYR A 277 -7.01 -3.62 -6.44
C TYR A 277 -8.20 -4.51 -6.21
N VAL A 278 -7.95 -5.82 -6.19
CA VAL A 278 -8.93 -6.84 -5.82
C VAL A 278 -8.35 -7.72 -4.70
N PRO A 279 -9.18 -8.25 -3.78
CA PRO A 279 -10.65 -8.20 -3.78
C PRO A 279 -11.18 -6.81 -3.39
N ALA A 280 -12.15 -6.31 -4.15
CA ALA A 280 -12.85 -5.07 -3.85
C ALA A 280 -14.31 -5.40 -3.51
N ILE A 281 -14.71 -5.13 -2.27
CA ILE A 281 -16.05 -5.46 -1.78
C ILE A 281 -16.78 -4.17 -1.46
N TYR A 282 -17.86 -3.92 -2.18
CA TYR A 282 -18.64 -2.70 -2.07
C TYR A 282 -20.03 -2.97 -1.53
N TRP A 283 -20.48 -2.11 -0.62
CA TRP A 283 -21.87 -2.07 -0.18
C TRP A 283 -22.56 -0.99 -1.01
N VAL A 284 -23.36 -1.43 -1.97
CA VAL A 284 -23.97 -0.58 -2.99
C VAL A 284 -25.46 -0.44 -2.72
N ASN A 285 -25.97 0.79 -2.70
CA ASN A 285 -27.38 1.11 -2.56
C ASN A 285 -27.81 1.99 -3.74
N ASN A 286 -28.65 1.46 -4.64
CA ASN A 286 -29.14 2.16 -5.83
C ASN A 286 -28.03 2.81 -6.67
N GLY A 287 -26.95 2.05 -6.94
CA GLY A 287 -25.81 2.52 -7.74
C GLY A 287 -24.86 3.45 -6.98
N ILE A 288 -25.07 3.66 -5.68
CA ILE A 288 -24.15 4.41 -4.81
C ILE A 288 -23.36 3.42 -3.96
N LYS A 289 -22.03 3.41 -4.11
CA LYS A 289 -21.09 2.74 -3.20
C LYS A 289 -21.10 3.50 -1.88
N GLU A 290 -21.86 3.00 -0.91
CA GLU A 290 -21.94 3.56 0.44
C GLU A 290 -20.72 3.17 1.28
N ARG A 291 -20.17 1.98 1.06
CA ARG A 291 -18.97 1.50 1.74
C ARG A 291 -18.04 0.67 0.86
N THR A 292 -16.76 0.70 1.19
CA THR A 292 -15.72 -0.19 0.69
C THR A 292 -15.18 -1.00 1.86
N VAL A 293 -15.43 -2.30 1.87
CA VAL A 293 -15.07 -3.15 3.00
C VAL A 293 -13.93 -4.07 2.61
N SER A 294 -12.90 -4.15 3.46
CA SER A 294 -11.89 -5.18 3.29
C SER A 294 -12.53 -6.55 3.59
N TYR A 295 -12.16 -7.58 2.85
CA TYR A 295 -12.61 -8.96 3.14
C TYR A 295 -12.25 -9.43 4.56
N MET A 296 -11.34 -8.69 5.17
CA MET A 296 -10.80 -8.85 6.50
C MET A 296 -11.74 -8.37 7.62
N ASP A 297 -12.68 -7.45 7.33
CA ASP A 297 -13.66 -6.91 8.30
C ASP A 297 -15.08 -7.45 8.08
N LEU A 298 -15.22 -8.49 7.25
CA LEU A 298 -16.53 -9.03 6.93
C LEU A 298 -17.18 -9.63 8.19
N SER A 299 -18.44 -9.28 8.38
CA SER A 299 -19.21 -9.78 9.50
C SER A 299 -20.65 -9.96 9.06
N GLY A 300 -21.12 -11.21 9.03
CA GLY A 300 -22.50 -11.54 8.66
C GLY A 300 -23.55 -10.68 9.38
N PRO A 301 -23.50 -10.51 10.71
CA PRO A 301 -24.40 -9.60 11.43
C PRO A 301 -24.33 -8.14 10.97
N ALA A 302 -23.14 -7.61 10.66
CA ALA A 302 -23.01 -6.23 10.17
C ALA A 302 -23.60 -6.08 8.76
N MET A 303 -23.31 -7.03 7.88
CA MET A 303 -23.84 -7.10 6.51
C MET A 303 -25.37 -7.18 6.52
N MET A 304 -25.94 -8.04 7.36
CA MET A 304 -27.39 -8.16 7.54
C MET A 304 -28.04 -6.89 8.07
N ARG A 305 -27.42 -6.23 9.06
CA ARG A 305 -27.93 -4.96 9.60
C ARG A 305 -27.95 -3.87 8.54
N TRP A 306 -26.92 -3.79 7.71
CA TRP A 306 -26.86 -2.81 6.61
C TRP A 306 -27.89 -3.12 5.50
N ALA A 307 -27.98 -4.40 5.10
CA ALA A 307 -28.93 -4.84 4.08
C ALA A 307 -30.39 -4.56 4.48
N ASN A 308 -30.71 -4.69 5.77
CA ASN A 308 -32.06 -4.43 6.30
C ASN A 308 -32.30 -3.00 6.78
N ALA A 309 -31.27 -2.14 6.80
CA ALA A 309 -31.46 -0.74 7.16
C ALA A 309 -32.36 -0.06 6.12
N LYS A 310 -33.29 0.78 6.57
CA LYS A 310 -34.15 1.56 5.68
C LYS A 310 -33.39 2.74 5.10
#